data_AF-A0A125SHW4-F1
#
_entry.id   AF-A0A125SHW4-F1
#
_cell.length_a   1.000
_cell.length_b   1.000
_cell.length_c   1.000
_cell.angle_alpha   90.00
_cell.angle_beta   90.00
_cell.angle_gamma   90.00
#
_symmetry.space_group_name_H-M   'P 1'
#
loop_
_entity.id
_entity.type
_entity.pdbx_description
1 polymer ?
#
loop_
_entity_poly.entity_id
_entity_poly.type
_entity_poly.pdbx_seq_one_letter_code
_entity_poly.pdbx_strand_id
1 'polypeptide(L)' 'MKTRTVDPQHAVRESLETFEWLKMAGCEQLFFKYDSTFDSPPQGKLGPVADALADALNVDFVIACPALPESKRTL' A
#
# COMPACT_ATOMS: atom_id res chain seq x y z
N MET A 1 -0.48 -5.83 -10.48
CA MET A 1 -1.17 -6.05 -9.20
C MET A 1 -2.62 -5.57 -9.29
N LYS A 2 -3.60 -6.41 -8.92
CA LYS A 2 -5.04 -6.07 -8.89
C LYS A 2 -5.65 -6.39 -7.51
N THR A 3 -5.20 -5.67 -6.47
CA THR A 3 -5.46 -6.05 -5.07
C THR A 3 -6.60 -5.31 -4.39
N ARG A 4 -7.40 -4.50 -5.11
CA ARG A 4 -8.48 -3.69 -4.51
C ARG A 4 -9.58 -4.53 -3.85
N THR A 5 -10.02 -5.63 -4.47
CA THR A 5 -11.23 -6.38 -4.04
C THR A 5 -11.01 -7.84 -3.62
N VAL A 6 -9.77 -8.35 -3.70
CA VAL A 6 -9.36 -9.68 -3.20
C VAL A 6 -9.38 -9.84 -1.67
N ASP A 7 -9.01 -11.00 -1.14
CA ASP A 7 -8.80 -11.19 0.30
C ASP A 7 -7.57 -10.39 0.83
N PRO A 8 -7.56 -9.90 2.10
CA PRO A 8 -6.40 -9.18 2.65
C PRO A 8 -5.08 -9.94 2.58
N GLN A 9 -5.07 -11.25 2.86
CA GLN A 9 -3.85 -12.04 2.80
C GLN A 9 -3.34 -12.18 1.36
N HIS A 10 -4.27 -12.27 0.40
CA HIS A 10 -3.91 -12.27 -1.02
C HIS A 10 -3.28 -10.93 -1.41
N ALA A 11 -3.87 -9.81 -0.98
CA ALA A 11 -3.32 -8.49 -1.27
C ALA A 11 -1.92 -8.27 -0.67
N VAL A 12 -1.69 -8.74 0.56
CA VAL A 12 -0.37 -8.70 1.19
C VAL A 12 0.64 -9.50 0.37
N ARG A 13 0.32 -10.73 0.00
CA ARG A 13 1.21 -11.60 -0.78
C ARG A 13 1.63 -10.97 -2.11
N GLU A 14 0.66 -10.53 -2.92
CA GLU A 14 0.96 -9.87 -4.20
C GLU A 14 1.80 -8.58 -4.02
N SER A 15 1.57 -7.84 -2.93
CA SER A 15 2.31 -6.61 -2.65
C SER A 15 3.76 -6.91 -2.26
N LEU A 16 4.02 -7.94 -1.47
CA LEU A 16 5.37 -8.38 -1.09
C LEU A 16 6.13 -8.96 -2.28
N GLU A 17 5.48 -9.76 -3.14
CA GLU A 17 6.10 -10.26 -4.37
C GLU A 17 6.50 -9.10 -5.31
N THR A 18 5.63 -8.08 -5.41
CA THR A 18 5.93 -6.87 -6.19
C THR A 18 7.07 -6.07 -5.56
N PHE A 19 7.09 -5.95 -4.23
CA PHE A 19 8.15 -5.26 -3.49
C PHE A 19 9.51 -5.91 -3.72
N GLU A 20 9.62 -7.24 -3.57
CA GLU A 20 10.89 -7.94 -3.80
C GLU A 20 11.38 -7.76 -5.24
N TRP A 21 10.47 -7.78 -6.22
CA TRP A 21 10.82 -7.49 -7.61
C TRP A 21 11.36 -6.05 -7.79
N LEU A 22 10.73 -5.05 -7.19
CA LEU A 22 11.19 -3.65 -7.24
C LEU A 22 12.53 -3.46 -6.54
N LYS A 23 12.74 -4.14 -5.41
CA LYS A 23 14.00 -4.14 -4.67
C LYS A 23 15.13 -4.73 -5.51
N MET A 24 14.89 -5.86 -6.18
CA MET A 24 15.85 -6.46 -7.13
C MET A 24 16.14 -5.54 -8.33
N ALA A 25 15.16 -4.75 -8.75
CA ALA A 25 15.34 -3.76 -9.82
C ALA A 25 16.10 -2.50 -9.37
N GLY A 26 16.49 -2.39 -8.09
CA GLY A 26 17.25 -1.27 -7.54
C GLY A 26 16.40 -0.05 -7.16
N CYS A 27 15.09 -0.23 -6.94
CA CYS A 27 14.25 0.86 -6.44
C CYS A 27 14.62 1.24 -4.99
N GLU A 28 14.91 2.52 -4.76
CA GLU A 28 15.30 3.05 -3.45
C GLU A 28 14.11 3.54 -2.62
N GLN A 29 12.98 3.82 -3.27
CA GLN A 29 11.76 4.31 -2.64
C GLN A 29 10.54 3.56 -3.15
N LEU A 30 9.64 3.19 -2.23
CA LEU A 30 8.37 2.55 -2.53
C LEU A 30 7.21 3.51 -2.29
N PHE A 31 6.26 3.55 -3.22
CA PHE A 31 5.01 4.28 -3.06
C PHE A 31 3.82 3.32 -3.18
N PHE A 32 3.16 3.04 -2.05
CA PHE A 32 1.96 2.21 -2.03
C PHE A 32 0.73 3.05 -2.42
N LYS A 33 0.36 3.02 -3.71
CA LYS A 33 -0.79 3.76 -4.23
C LYS A 33 -2.12 3.06 -3.94
N TYR A 34 -3.04 3.77 -3.31
CA TYR A 34 -4.45 3.40 -3.14
C TYR A 34 -5.40 4.54 -3.53
N ASP A 35 -6.71 4.32 -3.51
CA ASP A 35 -7.70 5.31 -3.94
C ASP A 35 -7.79 6.52 -2.99
N SER A 36 -8.03 7.70 -3.53
CA SER A 36 -8.19 8.95 -2.79
C SER A 36 -9.39 8.98 -1.82
N THR A 37 -10.34 8.07 -1.98
CA THR A 37 -11.49 7.93 -1.06
C THR A 37 -11.22 6.96 0.10
N PHE A 38 -10.01 6.41 0.21
CA PHE A 38 -9.62 5.45 1.25
C PHE A 38 -10.57 4.24 1.32
N ASP A 39 -10.92 3.69 0.15
CA ASP A 39 -11.86 2.58 -0.01
C ASP A 39 -11.28 1.26 0.54
N SER A 40 -11.57 0.95 1.80
CA SER A 40 -11.11 -0.24 2.51
C SER A 40 -12.09 -0.60 3.64
N PRO A 41 -12.56 -1.86 3.75
CA PRO A 41 -13.36 -2.26 4.91
C PRO A 41 -12.51 -2.34 6.19
N PRO A 42 -13.14 -2.42 7.38
CA PRO A 42 -12.44 -2.42 8.67
C PRO A 42 -11.36 -3.50 8.82
N GLN A 43 -11.61 -4.67 8.24
CA GLN A 43 -10.67 -5.80 8.24
C GLN A 43 -9.47 -5.63 7.28
N GLY A 44 -9.34 -4.50 6.60
CA GLY A 44 -8.27 -4.24 5.62
C GLY A 44 -8.80 -4.05 4.21
N LYS A 45 -7.95 -3.65 3.26
CA LYS A 45 -6.61 -4.19 3.03
C LYS A 45 -5.47 -3.20 3.11
N LEU A 46 -5.78 -1.91 3.21
CA LEU A 46 -4.76 -0.87 3.18
C LEU A 46 -3.81 -0.97 4.38
N GLY A 47 -4.35 -1.13 5.60
CA GLY A 47 -3.55 -1.34 6.81
C GLY A 47 -2.64 -2.57 6.70
N PRO A 48 -3.20 -3.79 6.51
CA PRO A 48 -2.39 -5.01 6.43
C PRO A 48 -1.28 -4.97 5.36
N VAL A 49 -1.54 -4.35 4.20
CA VAL A 49 -0.51 -4.18 3.16
C VAL A 49 0.53 -3.16 3.58
N ALA A 50 0.14 -2.02 4.16
CA ALA A 50 1.06 -1.00 4.62
C ALA A 50 1.98 -1.53 5.74
N ASP A 51 1.42 -2.26 6.71
CA ASP A 51 2.17 -2.87 7.82
C ASP A 51 3.19 -3.88 7.28
N ALA A 52 2.77 -4.80 6.41
CA ALA A 52 3.66 -5.80 5.83
C ALA A 52 4.80 -5.18 4.99
N LEU A 53 4.52 -4.10 4.27
CA LEU A 53 5.54 -3.36 3.52
C LEU A 53 6.50 -2.60 4.45
N ALA A 54 6.00 -2.03 5.54
CA ALA A 54 6.83 -1.35 6.54
C ALA A 54 7.78 -2.35 7.23
N ASP A 55 7.27 -3.53 7.62
CA ASP A 55 8.07 -4.62 8.17
C ASP A 55 9.15 -5.09 7.18
N ALA A 56 8.79 -5.29 5.91
CA ALA A 56 9.73 -5.73 4.88
C ALA A 56 10.81 -4.68 4.54
N LEU A 57 10.50 -3.40 4.70
CA LEU A 57 11.43 -2.28 4.57
C LEU A 57 12.23 -2.01 5.86
N ASN A 58 11.86 -2.64 6.98
CA ASN A 58 12.42 -2.39 8.31
C ASN A 58 12.33 -0.90 8.70
N VAL A 59 11.13 -0.32 8.58
CA VAL A 59 10.84 1.06 8.97
C VAL A 59 9.72 1.10 10.02
N ASP A 60 9.86 2.00 10.99
CA ASP A 60 8.89 2.13 12.09
C ASP A 60 7.68 3.02 11.74
N PHE A 61 7.75 3.75 10.63
CA PHE A 61 6.75 4.77 10.30
C PHE A 61 6.57 4.96 8.78
N VAL A 62 5.31 5.09 8.37
CA VAL A 62 4.90 5.44 7.00
C VAL A 62 3.76 6.45 7.02
N ILE A 63 3.67 7.27 5.96
CA ILE A 63 2.61 8.28 5.82
C ILE A 63 1.46 7.72 5.00
N ALA A 64 0.24 7.87 5.50
CA ALA A 64 -0.99 7.65 4.74
C ALA A 64 -1.60 8.99 4.31
N CYS A 65 -1.56 9.30 3.00
CA CYS A 65 -2.12 10.54 2.45
C CYS A 65 -3.02 10.25 1.24
N PRO A 66 -4.34 10.09 1.44
CA PRO A 66 -5.31 10.00 0.34
C PRO A 66 -5.65 11.35 -0.31
N ALA A 67 -5.16 12.49 0.21
CA ALA A 67 -5.53 13.81 -0.30
C ALA A 67 -5.08 14.02 -1.75
N LEU A 68 -5.96 14.58 -2.56
CA LEU A 68 -5.73 14.99 -3.94
C LEU A 68 -6.58 16.25 -4.21
N PRO A 69 -6.05 17.46 -3.93
CA PRO A 69 -6.82 18.70 -3.98
C PRO A 69 -7.45 19.01 -5.34
N GLU A 70 -6.77 18.68 -6.44
CA GLU A 70 -7.29 18.84 -7.80
C GLU A 70 -8.60 18.06 -8.02
N SER A 71 -8.73 16.89 -7.40
CA SER A 71 -9.94 16.05 -7.40
C SER A 71 -10.87 16.34 -6.22
N LYS A 72 -10.69 17.48 -5.55
CA LYS A 72 -11.49 17.91 -4.38
C LYS A 72 -11.47 16.90 -3.23
N ARG A 73 -10.34 16.21 -3.03
CA ARG A 73 -10.09 15.34 -1.87
C ARG A 73 -9.06 16.01 -0.97
N THR A 74 -9.48 16.42 0.21
CA THR A 74 -8.65 17.12 1.22
C THR A 74 -8.81 16.41 2.57
N LEU A 75 -7.81 16.53 3.45
CA LEU A 75 -7.81 16.03 4.82
C LEU A 75 -7.81 17.19 5.81
#